data_AF-A0AAD6I6G5-F1
#
_entry.id   AF-A0AAD6I6G5-F1
#
_cell.length_a   1.000
_cell.length_b   1.000
_cell.length_c   1.000
_cell.angle_alpha   90.00
_cell.angle_beta   90.00
_cell.angle_gamma   90.00
#
_symmetry.space_group_name_H-M   'P 1'
#
loop_
_entity.id
_entity.type
_entity.pdbx_description
1 polymer ?
#
loop_
_entity_poly.entity_id
_entity_poly.type
_entity_poly.pdbx_seq_one_letter_code
_entity_poly.pdbx_strand_id
1 'polypeptide(L)'
;MSMYELTLAAYESSTIKLEDLPPIRAVALSSGLSADLLVENPPTLFLQVDPLKWAKHKNVKQAWGKLRDKYQLDQHAWEKATWDFSVMTIGRDWSCVGSMSKARKLGWTEYADTGDELEDTFREVFSPAEWLRRDF
;
A
#
# COMPACT_ATOMS: atom_id res chain seq x y z
N MET A 1 0.67 -22.92 22.64
CA MET A 1 0.82 -21.97 21.53
C MET A 1 1.03 -22.79 20.26
N SER A 2 0.16 -22.63 19.26
CA SER A 2 0.21 -23.36 17.98
C SER A 2 1.36 -22.87 17.10
N MET A 3 1.90 -23.71 16.19
CA MET A 3 2.89 -23.27 15.17
C MET A 3 2.39 -22.08 14.33
N TYR A 4 1.07 -21.96 14.14
CA TYR A 4 0.45 -20.81 13.47
C TYR A 4 0.56 -19.51 14.28
N GLU A 5 0.50 -19.58 15.60
CA GLU A 5 0.66 -18.41 16.47
C GLU A 5 2.13 -17.96 16.56
N LEU A 6 3.07 -18.90 16.50
CA LEU A 6 4.51 -18.63 16.46
C LEU A 6 4.95 -17.96 15.14
N THR A 7 4.31 -18.29 14.02
CA THR A 7 4.62 -17.68 12.72
C THR A 7 4.02 -16.27 12.59
N LEU A 8 2.79 -16.04 13.03
CA LEU A 8 2.19 -14.69 13.05
C LEU A 8 2.95 -13.72 13.95
N ALA A 9 3.44 -14.18 15.11
CA ALA A 9 4.30 -13.39 15.99
C ALA A 9 5.65 -13.03 15.34
N ALA A 10 6.14 -13.85 14.39
CA ALA A 10 7.40 -13.60 13.68
C ALA A 10 7.27 -12.56 12.55
N TYR A 11 6.07 -12.37 11.98
CA TYR A 11 5.82 -11.43 10.87
C TYR A 11 5.25 -10.08 11.31
N GLU A 12 4.99 -9.89 12.61
CA GLU A 12 4.39 -8.68 13.16
C GLU A 12 3.11 -8.25 12.43
N SER A 13 2.24 -9.22 12.17
CA SER A 13 0.97 -8.99 11.49
C SER A 13 0.08 -7.97 12.20
N SER A 14 -0.79 -7.31 11.45
CA SER A 14 -1.80 -6.39 11.95
C SER A 14 -3.15 -6.67 11.32
N THR A 15 -4.19 -6.67 12.17
CA THR A 15 -5.60 -6.67 11.77
C THR A 15 -6.21 -5.38 12.27
N ILE A 16 -6.60 -4.49 11.36
CA ILE A 16 -7.07 -3.14 11.71
C ILE A 16 -8.50 -2.99 11.23
N LYS A 17 -9.44 -2.87 12.16
CA LYS A 17 -10.84 -2.57 11.83
C LYS A 17 -10.97 -1.07 11.57
N LEU A 18 -11.48 -0.68 10.41
CA LEU A 18 -11.78 0.72 10.11
C LEU A 18 -13.05 1.16 10.85
N GLU A 19 -13.17 2.46 11.10
CA GLU A 19 -14.35 3.03 11.76
C GLU A 19 -15.50 3.27 10.78
N ASP A 20 -15.16 3.62 9.54
CA ASP A 20 -16.12 3.93 8.49
C ASP A 20 -16.81 2.70 7.93
N LEU A 21 -18.02 2.92 7.43
CA LEU A 21 -18.77 1.91 6.70
C LEU A 21 -18.22 1.76 5.27
N PRO A 22 -18.30 0.55 4.69
CA PRO A 22 -17.69 0.29 3.39
C PRO A 22 -18.38 1.08 2.27
N PRO A 23 -17.64 1.53 1.24
CA PRO A 23 -18.19 2.32 0.13
C PRO A 23 -19.39 1.69 -0.58
N ILE A 24 -19.47 0.35 -0.59
CA ILE A 24 -20.58 -0.40 -1.18
C ILE A 24 -21.94 -0.06 -0.56
N ARG A 25 -21.96 0.41 0.70
CA ARG A 25 -23.18 0.88 1.37
C ARG A 25 -23.88 2.00 0.61
N ALA A 26 -23.14 2.86 -0.08
CA ALA A 26 -23.72 3.96 -0.85
C ALA A 26 -24.60 3.49 -2.02
N VAL A 27 -24.37 2.26 -2.52
CA VAL A 27 -25.09 1.68 -3.67
C VAL A 27 -25.80 0.37 -3.33
N ALA A 28 -25.82 -0.03 -2.05
CA ALA A 28 -26.31 -1.33 -1.61
C ALA A 28 -27.79 -1.56 -1.99
N LEU A 29 -28.64 -0.53 -1.84
CA LEU A 29 -30.05 -0.61 -2.18
C LEU A 29 -30.28 -0.82 -3.68
N SER A 30 -29.67 0.00 -4.53
CA SER A 30 -29.84 -0.11 -5.98
C SER A 30 -29.19 -1.36 -6.57
N SER A 31 -28.24 -1.95 -5.85
CA SER A 31 -27.51 -3.16 -6.27
C SER A 31 -28.12 -4.45 -5.71
N GLY A 32 -29.18 -4.37 -4.91
CA GLY A 32 -29.81 -5.54 -4.28
C GLY A 32 -28.99 -6.17 -3.14
N LEU A 33 -28.02 -5.43 -2.60
CA LEU A 33 -27.08 -5.90 -1.57
C LEU A 33 -27.41 -5.39 -0.16
N SER A 34 -28.56 -4.73 0.05
CA SER A 34 -28.90 -4.12 1.35
C SER A 34 -28.87 -5.06 2.56
N ALA A 35 -29.08 -6.37 2.35
CA ALA A 35 -29.06 -7.36 3.42
C ALA A 35 -27.70 -8.04 3.60
N ASP A 36 -26.69 -7.68 2.79
CA ASP A 36 -25.37 -8.29 2.84
C ASP A 36 -24.59 -7.81 4.07
N LEU A 37 -23.97 -8.74 4.78
CA LEU A 37 -23.12 -8.43 5.93
C LEU A 37 -21.92 -7.55 5.55
N LEU A 38 -21.50 -7.57 4.29
CA LEU A 38 -20.47 -6.70 3.74
C LEU A 38 -20.90 -5.22 3.66
N VAL A 39 -22.19 -4.90 3.84
CA VAL A 39 -22.70 -3.51 3.86
C VAL A 39 -22.72 -2.92 5.27
N GLU A 40 -22.96 -3.78 6.27
CA GLU A 40 -23.14 -3.35 7.67
C GLU A 40 -21.86 -3.45 8.50
N ASN A 41 -20.91 -4.30 8.11
CA ASN A 41 -19.66 -4.45 8.83
C ASN A 41 -18.60 -3.47 8.33
N PRO A 42 -17.90 -2.76 9.24
CA PRO A 42 -16.76 -1.96 8.86
C PRO A 42 -15.68 -2.82 8.20
N PRO A 43 -14.99 -2.30 7.16
CA PRO A 43 -13.91 -3.01 6.52
C PRO A 43 -12.77 -3.30 7.49
N THR A 44 -12.03 -4.37 7.23
CA THR A 44 -10.85 -4.75 8.01
C THR A 44 -9.63 -4.82 7.11
N LEU A 45 -8.54 -4.18 7.52
CA LEU A 45 -7.25 -4.32 6.87
C LEU A 45 -6.52 -5.54 7.45
N PHE A 46 -5.99 -6.37 6.57
CA PHE A 46 -5.21 -7.55 6.92
C PHE A 46 -3.79 -7.42 6.38
N LEU A 47 -2.82 -7.30 7.28
CA LEU A 47 -1.42 -7.18 6.95
C LEU A 47 -0.68 -8.37 7.55
N GLN A 48 -0.15 -9.24 6.70
CA GLN A 48 0.74 -10.30 7.16
C GLN A 48 2.03 -9.72 7.74
N VAL A 49 2.55 -8.65 7.11
CA VAL A 49 3.66 -7.82 7.61
C VAL A 49 3.16 -6.39 7.66
N ASP A 50 3.16 -5.78 8.85
CA ASP A 50 2.81 -4.37 9.02
C ASP A 50 4.01 -3.48 8.64
N PRO A 51 3.94 -2.67 7.55
CA PRO A 51 5.05 -1.83 7.12
C PRO A 51 5.47 -0.79 8.16
N LEU A 52 4.53 -0.26 8.94
CA LEU A 52 4.79 0.76 9.95
C LEU A 52 5.55 0.17 11.14
N LYS A 53 5.20 -1.06 11.54
CA LYS A 53 5.99 -1.79 12.55
C LYS A 53 7.35 -2.17 11.99
N TRP A 54 7.39 -2.82 10.84
CA TRP A 54 8.62 -3.24 10.15
C TRP A 54 9.64 -2.10 10.00
N ALA A 55 9.21 -0.93 9.54
CA ALA A 55 10.09 0.25 9.36
C ALA A 55 10.67 0.78 10.68
N LYS A 56 10.06 0.46 11.82
CA LYS A 56 10.55 0.85 13.15
C LYS A 56 11.60 -0.11 13.69
N HIS A 57 11.75 -1.32 13.13
CA HIS A 57 12.67 -2.32 13.67
C HIS A 57 14.12 -1.84 13.63
N LYS A 58 14.86 -2.18 14.68
CA LYS A 58 16.26 -1.80 14.80
C LYS A 58 17.11 -2.36 13.65
N ASN A 59 16.92 -3.61 13.26
CA ASN A 59 17.66 -4.23 12.16
C ASN A 59 17.33 -3.58 10.81
N VAL A 60 16.05 -3.26 10.56
CA VAL A 60 15.60 -2.57 9.33
C VAL A 60 16.21 -1.17 9.25
N LYS A 61 16.13 -0.38 10.33
CA LYS A 61 16.77 0.95 10.39
C LYS A 61 18.28 0.89 10.21
N GLN A 62 18.95 -0.12 10.80
CA GLN A 62 20.38 -0.31 10.62
C GLN A 62 20.74 -0.71 9.19
N ALA A 63 19.96 -1.59 8.57
CA ALA A 63 20.15 -1.96 7.17
C ALA A 63 19.95 -0.75 6.24
N TRP A 64 18.87 0.01 6.45
CA TRP A 64 18.63 1.26 5.74
C TRP A 64 19.79 2.24 5.93
N GLY A 65 20.28 2.44 7.16
CA GLY A 65 21.42 3.33 7.43
C GLY A 65 22.68 2.94 6.67
N LYS A 66 22.99 1.64 6.59
CA LYS A 66 24.13 1.14 5.80
C LYS A 66 23.95 1.43 4.31
N LEU A 67 22.75 1.20 3.77
CA LEU A 67 22.44 1.52 2.38
C LEU A 67 22.61 3.02 2.18
N ARG A 68 21.90 3.84 2.96
CA ARG A 68 21.97 5.29 2.92
C ARG A 68 23.39 5.82 2.91
N ASP A 69 24.25 5.36 3.83
CA ASP A 69 25.62 5.86 3.93
C ASP A 69 26.50 5.42 2.76
N LYS A 70 26.34 4.17 2.30
CA LYS A 70 27.08 3.64 1.13
C LYS A 70 26.73 4.40 -0.16
N TYR A 71 25.50 4.84 -0.24
CA TYR A 71 24.82 5.24 -1.46
C TYR A 71 24.37 6.70 -1.47
N GLN A 72 24.67 7.43 -0.39
CA GLN A 72 24.34 8.83 -0.21
C GLN A 72 22.84 9.13 -0.39
N LEU A 73 21.99 8.22 0.09
CA LEU A 73 20.53 8.38 0.01
C LEU A 73 20.04 9.47 0.99
N ASP A 74 18.91 10.09 0.66
CA ASP A 74 18.28 11.08 1.53
C ASP A 74 17.63 10.42 2.75
N GLN A 75 18.08 10.80 3.95
CA GLN A 75 17.49 10.34 5.22
C GLN A 75 16.04 10.81 5.37
N HIS A 76 15.70 12.00 4.86
CA HIS A 76 14.34 12.53 4.97
C HIS A 76 13.34 11.70 4.19
N ALA A 77 13.75 11.01 3.13
CA ALA A 77 12.88 10.09 2.39
C ALA A 77 12.34 8.97 3.30
N TRP A 78 13.17 8.43 4.20
CA TRP A 78 12.74 7.39 5.15
C TRP A 78 11.84 7.95 6.26
N GLU A 79 12.15 9.14 6.76
CA GLU A 79 11.42 9.78 7.86
C GLU A 79 10.04 10.29 7.42
N LYS A 80 9.93 10.74 6.17
CA LYS A 80 8.69 11.23 5.56
C LYS A 80 7.96 10.16 4.75
N ALA A 81 8.50 8.94 4.69
CA ALA A 81 7.79 7.84 4.06
C ALA A 81 6.44 7.62 4.75
N THR A 82 5.39 7.58 3.94
CA THR A 82 3.99 7.45 4.39
C THR A 82 3.67 5.99 4.69
N TRP A 83 4.33 5.42 5.71
CA TRP A 83 4.18 4.01 6.08
C TRP A 83 2.75 3.64 6.47
N ASP A 84 2.03 4.58 7.08
CA ASP A 84 0.61 4.51 7.42
C ASP A 84 -0.29 4.48 6.17
N PHE A 85 0.04 5.28 5.15
CA PHE A 85 -0.64 5.20 3.85
C PHE A 85 -0.41 3.84 3.17
N SER A 86 0.79 3.25 3.32
CA SER A 86 1.06 1.90 2.85
C SER A 86 0.24 0.85 3.61
N VAL A 87 0.21 0.91 4.95
CA VAL A 87 -0.66 0.07 5.80
C VAL A 87 -2.10 0.07 5.28
N MET A 88 -2.64 1.26 4.98
CA MET A 88 -3.96 1.37 4.36
C MET A 88 -3.96 0.71 2.98
N THR A 89 -3.08 1.13 2.07
CA THR A 89 -3.18 0.74 0.66
C THR A 89 -3.00 -0.75 0.39
N ILE A 90 -2.03 -1.39 1.06
CA ILE A 90 -1.74 -2.82 0.87
C ILE A 90 -2.47 -3.74 1.85
N GLY A 91 -3.09 -3.17 2.90
CA GLY A 91 -3.84 -3.95 3.89
C GLY A 91 -5.29 -4.24 3.49
N ARG A 92 -5.86 -3.48 2.56
CA ARG A 92 -7.22 -3.74 2.04
C ARG A 92 -7.23 -4.91 1.07
N ASP A 93 -8.20 -5.79 1.20
CA ASP A 93 -8.51 -6.88 0.25
C ASP A 93 -9.45 -6.42 -0.89
N TRP A 94 -9.80 -5.13 -0.92
CA TRP A 94 -10.55 -4.50 -2.01
C TRP A 94 -9.77 -3.37 -2.68
N SER A 95 -10.01 -3.18 -3.98
CA SER A 95 -9.50 -2.06 -4.77
C SER A 95 -10.62 -1.10 -5.15
N CYS A 96 -10.28 0.16 -5.40
CA CYS A 96 -11.22 1.15 -5.90
C CYS A 96 -11.07 1.29 -7.42
N VAL A 97 -12.09 0.90 -8.18
CA VAL A 97 -12.11 1.09 -9.65
C VAL A 97 -12.95 2.33 -9.97
N GLY A 98 -12.29 3.37 -10.48
CA GLY A 98 -12.96 4.58 -10.97
C GLY A 98 -13.38 4.47 -12.45
N SER A 99 -14.47 5.14 -12.83
CA SER A 99 -14.90 5.22 -14.24
C SER A 99 -14.45 6.52 -14.89
N MET A 100 -13.71 6.41 -16.00
CA MET A 100 -13.33 7.56 -16.83
C MET A 100 -14.40 7.96 -17.88
N SER A 101 -15.56 7.29 -17.89
CA SER A 101 -16.60 7.50 -18.91
C SER A 101 -17.08 8.95 -19.01
N LYS A 102 -17.19 9.65 -17.88
CA LYS A 102 -17.60 11.07 -17.86
C LYS A 102 -16.52 11.96 -18.49
N ALA A 103 -15.25 11.77 -18.12
CA ALA A 103 -14.14 12.52 -18.69
C ALA A 103 -14.03 12.27 -20.20
N ARG A 104 -14.16 11.01 -20.64
CA ARG A 104 -14.16 10.63 -22.07
C ARG A 104 -15.30 11.29 -22.86
N LYS A 105 -16.51 11.36 -22.29
CA LYS A 105 -17.64 12.10 -22.91
C LYS A 105 -17.39 13.60 -23.03
N LEU A 106 -16.56 14.17 -22.15
CA LEU A 106 -16.16 15.58 -22.17
C LEU A 106 -14.91 15.83 -23.04
N GLY A 107 -14.42 14.83 -23.77
CA GLY A 107 -13.32 14.97 -24.72
C GLY A 107 -11.96 14.51 -24.22
N TRP A 108 -11.83 14.03 -22.97
CA TRP A 108 -10.56 13.48 -22.48
C TRP A 108 -10.31 12.09 -23.06
N THR A 109 -9.35 11.96 -23.98
CA THR A 109 -9.03 10.70 -24.66
C THR A 109 -7.77 10.03 -24.16
N GLU A 110 -6.94 10.75 -23.38
CA GLU A 110 -5.66 10.23 -22.91
C GLU A 110 -5.82 9.02 -22.00
N TYR A 111 -4.81 8.18 -22.03
CA TYR A 111 -4.68 6.95 -21.28
C TYR A 111 -3.20 6.70 -21.03
N ALA A 112 -2.89 6.13 -19.88
CA ALA A 112 -1.56 5.71 -19.51
C ALA A 112 -1.61 4.26 -19.03
N ASP A 113 -0.66 3.44 -19.50
CA ASP A 113 -0.52 2.08 -19.01
C ASP A 113 0.10 2.12 -17.61
N THR A 114 -0.57 1.50 -16.64
CA THR A 114 -0.12 1.58 -15.23
C THR A 114 1.21 0.86 -15.00
N GLY A 115 1.54 -0.15 -15.79
CA GLY A 115 2.83 -0.83 -15.73
C GLY A 115 3.96 0.09 -16.22
N ASP A 116 3.77 0.68 -17.40
CA ASP A 116 4.75 1.61 -17.99
C ASP A 116 4.98 2.82 -17.07
N GLU A 117 3.91 3.45 -16.58
CA GLU A 117 4.00 4.61 -15.67
C GLU A 117 4.67 4.27 -14.33
N LEU A 118 4.46 3.04 -13.83
CA LEU A 118 5.13 2.59 -12.61
C LEU A 118 6.64 2.42 -12.85
N GLU A 119 7.02 1.81 -13.98
CA GLU A 119 8.42 1.67 -14.37
C GLU A 119 9.09 3.03 -14.58
N ASP A 120 8.42 3.95 -15.26
CA ASP A 120 8.95 5.28 -15.55
C ASP A 120 9.06 6.14 -14.28
N THR A 121 8.10 6.04 -13.35
CA THR A 121 8.23 6.67 -12.02
C THR A 121 9.48 6.19 -11.30
N PHE A 122 9.73 4.87 -11.29
CA PHE A 122 10.94 4.32 -10.69
C PHE A 122 12.20 4.69 -11.47
N ARG A 123 12.13 4.79 -12.79
CA ARG A 123 13.24 5.25 -13.64
C ARG A 123 13.63 6.68 -13.30
N GLU A 124 12.67 7.58 -13.09
CA GLU A 124 12.95 8.96 -12.70
C GLU A 124 13.55 9.04 -11.29
N VAL A 125 12.97 8.32 -10.33
CA VAL A 125 13.44 8.32 -8.93
C VAL A 125 14.81 7.63 -8.80
N PHE A 126 15.07 6.57 -9.57
CA PHE A 126 16.32 5.78 -9.51
C PHE A 126 17.31 6.11 -10.62
N SER A 127 17.01 7.04 -11.51
CA SER A 127 17.93 7.54 -12.56
C SER A 127 19.28 7.99 -11.96
N PRO A 128 19.32 8.70 -10.81
CA PRO A 128 20.59 9.02 -10.13
C PRO A 128 21.27 7.82 -9.42
N ALA A 129 20.65 6.64 -9.40
CA ALA A 129 21.03 5.49 -8.58
C ALA A 129 21.46 4.26 -9.39
N GLU A 130 22.02 4.45 -10.60
CA GLU A 130 22.54 3.34 -11.44
C GLU A 130 23.55 2.44 -10.71
N TRP A 131 24.25 2.99 -9.72
CA TRP A 131 25.18 2.26 -8.85
C TRP A 131 24.48 1.25 -7.92
N LEU A 132 23.17 1.36 -7.64
CA LEU A 132 22.40 0.32 -6.92
C LEU A 132 22.39 -0.99 -7.69
N ARG A 133 22.22 -0.95 -9.03
CA ARG A 133 22.15 -2.15 -9.88
C ARG A 133 23.44 -2.95 -9.92
N ARG A 134 24.56 -2.40 -9.45
CA ARG A 134 25.83 -3.15 -9.40
C ARG A 134 25.88 -4.15 -8.27
N ASP A 135 25.12 -3.91 -7.21
CA ASP A 135 25.20 -4.65 -5.95
C ASP A 135 23.97 -5.53 -5.70
N PHE A 136 22.98 -5.51 -6.61
CA PHE A 136 21.75 -6.32 -6.61
C PHE A 136 21.44 -6.79 -8.03
#